data_AF-A0AAW7DEY5-F1
#
_entry.id   AF-A0AAW7DEY5-F1
#
_cell.length_a   1.000
_cell.length_b   1.000
_cell.length_c   1.000
_cell.angle_alpha   90.00
_cell.angle_beta   90.00
_cell.angle_gamma   90.00
#
_symmetry.space_group_name_H-M   'P 1'
#
loop_
_entity.id
_entity.type
_entity.pdbx_description
1 polymer ?
#
loop_
_entity_poly.entity_id
_entity_poly.type
_entity_poly.pdbx_seq_one_letter_code
_entity_poly.pdbx_strand_id
1 'polypeptide(L)'
;MNQTVRNIILISGIIPATFLFLLSIFWLFQFITDIFYDWKTFLLILCFSFGILGYIGLWRNLVLPKKRVKINSYLLGFGIIGCLSFIIFEGGERAIKWIISFEEPSENLMLIWPLIVSMIIIILNLKTNEK
;
A
#
# COMPACT_ATOMS: atom_id res chain seq x y z
N MET A 1 -12.57 -16.90 -9.19
CA MET A 1 -11.13 -17.19 -9.33
C MET A 1 -10.77 -18.28 -8.35
N ASN A 2 -9.90 -19.22 -8.73
CA ASN A 2 -9.44 -20.26 -7.81
C ASN A 2 -8.70 -19.63 -6.61
N GLN A 3 -8.89 -20.17 -5.41
CA GLN A 3 -8.27 -19.68 -4.18
C GLN A 3 -6.74 -19.69 -4.28
N THR A 4 -6.17 -20.70 -4.93
CA THR A 4 -4.71 -20.81 -5.14
C THR A 4 -4.17 -19.62 -5.94
N VAL A 5 -4.83 -19.28 -7.05
CA VAL A 5 -4.43 -18.13 -7.90
C VAL A 5 -4.54 -16.82 -7.12
N ARG A 6 -5.59 -16.67 -6.30
CA ARG A 6 -5.76 -15.49 -5.43
C ARG A 6 -4.62 -15.36 -4.41
N ASN A 7 -4.22 -16.47 -3.80
CA ASN A 7 -3.15 -16.47 -2.81
C ASN A 7 -1.79 -16.16 -3.47
N ILE A 8 -1.52 -16.68 -4.67
CA ILE A 8 -0.30 -16.35 -5.43
C ILE A 8 -0.22 -14.85 -5.71
N ILE A 9 -1.31 -14.24 -6.17
CA ILE A 9 -1.39 -12.79 -6.42
C ILE A 9 -1.15 -12.00 -5.14
N LEU A 10 -1.73 -12.42 -4.01
CA LEU A 10 -1.51 -11.76 -2.72
C LEU A 10 -0.05 -11.87 -2.26
N ILE A 11 0.53 -13.06 -2.33
CA ILE A 11 1.93 -13.30 -1.93
C ILE A 11 2.88 -12.48 -2.80
N SER A 12 2.64 -12.39 -4.11
CA SER A 12 3.48 -11.58 -5.00
C SER A 12 3.44 -10.09 -4.67
N GLY A 13 2.33 -9.57 -4.12
CA GLY A 13 2.26 -8.20 -3.61
C GLY A 13 2.87 -8.03 -2.21
N ILE A 14 2.69 -9.03 -1.33
CA ILE A 14 3.19 -8.98 0.06
C ILE A 14 4.71 -8.94 0.11
N ILE A 15 5.41 -9.66 -0.76
CA ILE A 15 6.88 -9.70 -0.78
C ILE A 15 7.47 -8.28 -0.93
N PRO A 16 7.20 -7.52 -2.01
CA PRO A 16 7.69 -6.14 -2.14
C PRO A 16 7.08 -5.21 -1.09
N ALA A 17 5.81 -5.40 -0.71
CA ALA A 17 5.19 -4.58 0.32
C ALA A 17 5.84 -4.73 1.71
N THR A 18 6.53 -5.86 1.98
CA THR A 18 7.24 -6.08 3.25
C THR A 18 8.41 -5.10 3.39
N PHE A 19 9.13 -4.83 2.30
CA PHE A 19 10.20 -3.82 2.30
C PHE A 19 9.63 -2.42 2.58
N LEU A 20 8.56 -2.03 1.87
CA LEU A 20 7.89 -0.74 2.09
C LEU A 20 7.32 -0.60 3.50
N PHE A 21 6.81 -1.70 4.08
CA PHE A 21 6.30 -1.72 5.45
C PHE A 21 7.40 -1.45 6.47
N LEU A 22 8.57 -2.08 6.31
CA LEU A 22 9.72 -1.84 7.18
C LEU A 22 10.21 -0.38 7.07
N LEU A 23 10.30 0.16 5.85
CA LEU A 23 10.59 1.57 5.64
C LEU A 23 9.55 2.48 6.31
N SER A 24 8.27 2.17 6.18
CA SER A 24 7.19 2.95 6.80
C SER A 24 7.31 2.97 8.33
N ILE A 25 7.65 1.83 8.97
CA ILE A 25 7.90 1.78 10.41
C ILE A 25 9.12 2.63 10.78
N PHE A 26 10.22 2.48 10.05
CA PHE A 26 11.46 3.21 10.30
C PHE A 26 11.22 4.73 10.26
N TRP A 27 10.60 5.23 9.19
CA TRP A 27 10.31 6.66 9.02
C TRP A 27 9.26 7.16 10.02
N LEU A 28 8.26 6.36 10.37
CA LEU A 28 7.32 6.70 11.43
C LEU A 28 8.03 6.98 12.75
N PHE A 29 8.96 6.10 13.15
CA PHE A 29 9.71 6.28 14.39
C PHE A 29 10.59 7.54 14.34
N GLN A 30 11.19 7.83 13.19
CA GLN A 30 12.03 9.02 13.02
C GLN A 30 11.22 10.32 13.09
N PHE A 31 10.01 10.36 12.55
CA PHE A 31 9.22 11.58 12.45
C PHE A 31 8.25 11.80 13.60
N ILE A 32 7.98 10.80 14.43
CA ILE A 32 6.93 10.89 15.47
C ILE A 32 7.17 12.01 16.49
N THR A 33 8.44 12.36 16.76
CA THR A 33 8.79 13.45 17.69
C THR A 33 8.50 14.83 17.12
N ASP A 34 8.48 14.95 15.79
CA ASP A 34 8.40 16.22 15.08
C ASP A 34 6.97 16.53 14.60
N ILE A 35 6.01 15.65 14.93
CA ILE A 35 4.63 15.69 14.44
C ILE A 35 3.89 17.01 14.77
N PHE A 36 4.21 17.65 15.89
CA PHE A 36 3.53 18.86 16.35
C PHE A 36 4.15 20.15 15.81
N TYR A 37 5.30 20.07 15.14
CA TYR A 37 6.07 21.24 14.73
C TYR A 37 5.91 21.55 13.24
N ASP A 38 5.60 20.56 12.41
CA ASP A 38 5.48 20.73 10.96
C ASP A 38 4.27 19.96 10.39
N TRP A 39 3.40 20.70 9.69
CA TRP A 39 2.26 20.14 8.97
C TRP A 39 2.68 19.12 7.90
N LYS A 40 3.85 19.32 7.25
CA LYS A 40 4.35 18.35 6.27
C LYS A 40 4.70 17.03 6.95
N THR A 41 5.39 17.07 8.09
CA THR A 41 5.71 15.89 8.90
C THR A 41 4.45 15.14 9.33
N PHE A 42 3.41 15.87 9.73
CA PHE A 42 2.10 15.26 10.03
C PHE A 42 1.51 14.51 8.83
N LEU A 43 1.54 15.10 7.63
CA LEU A 43 1.07 14.44 6.40
C LEU A 43 1.90 13.20 6.07
N LEU A 44 3.23 13.25 6.23
CA LEU A 44 4.11 12.10 6.01
C LEU A 44 3.79 10.94 6.96
N ILE A 45 3.59 11.24 8.25
CA ILE A 45 3.18 10.25 9.27
C ILE A 45 1.85 9.59 8.90
N LEU A 46 0.87 10.36 8.41
CA LEU A 46 -0.39 9.82 7.90
C LEU A 46 -0.15 8.89 6.70
N CYS A 47 0.69 9.28 5.75
CA CYS A 47 1.02 8.46 4.59
C CYS A 47 1.64 7.12 5.00
N PHE A 48 2.63 7.13 5.90
CA PHE A 48 3.27 5.91 6.41
C PHE A 48 2.29 5.03 7.21
N SER A 49 1.44 5.65 8.03
CA SER A 49 0.40 4.93 8.79
C SER A 49 -0.59 4.24 7.84
N PHE A 50 -1.00 4.92 6.77
CA PHE A 50 -1.85 4.34 5.74
C PHE A 50 -1.15 3.22 4.95
N GLY A 51 0.14 3.38 4.64
CA GLY A 51 0.97 2.31 4.06
C GLY A 51 0.98 1.05 4.92
N ILE A 52 1.16 1.19 6.24
CA ILE A 52 1.07 0.09 7.20
C ILE A 52 -0.31 -0.58 7.18
N LEU A 53 -1.39 0.21 7.18
CA LEU A 53 -2.76 -0.34 7.07
C LEU A 53 -2.96 -1.11 5.77
N GLY A 54 -2.40 -0.63 4.66
CA GLY A 54 -2.37 -1.35 3.38
C GLY A 54 -1.72 -2.72 3.48
N TYR A 55 -0.55 -2.79 4.11
CA TYR A 55 0.17 -4.06 4.34
C TYR A 55 -0.64 -5.04 5.20
N ILE A 56 -1.26 -4.56 6.28
CA ILE A 56 -2.18 -5.35 7.10
C ILE A 56 -3.38 -5.83 6.26
N GLY A 57 -3.89 -4.98 5.37
CA GLY A 57 -4.93 -5.31 4.41
C GLY A 57 -4.57 -6.49 3.51
N LEU A 58 -3.34 -6.52 2.97
CA LEU A 58 -2.85 -7.63 2.14
C LEU A 58 -2.83 -8.95 2.92
N TRP A 59 -2.24 -8.94 4.13
CA TRP A 59 -2.20 -10.12 4.99
C TRP A 59 -3.58 -10.61 5.42
N ARG A 60 -4.50 -9.70 5.79
CA ARG A 60 -5.87 -10.09 6.16
C ARG A 60 -6.62 -10.70 4.99
N ASN A 61 -6.39 -10.24 3.77
CA ASN A 61 -6.97 -10.86 2.57
C ASN A 61 -6.40 -12.26 2.28
N LEU A 62 -5.16 -12.53 2.67
CA LEU A 62 -4.52 -13.84 2.53
C LEU A 62 -5.05 -14.84 3.57
N VAL A 63 -5.06 -14.45 4.85
CA VAL A 63 -5.41 -15.34 5.96
C VAL A 63 -6.93 -15.48 6.14
N LEU A 64 -7.68 -14.40 5.95
CA LEU A 64 -9.12 -14.33 6.25
C LEU A 64 -9.92 -13.81 5.04
N PRO A 65 -9.89 -14.53 3.90
CA PRO A 65 -10.36 -14.03 2.61
C PRO A 65 -11.86 -13.71 2.54
N LYS A 66 -12.68 -14.40 3.33
CA LYS A 66 -14.15 -14.25 3.35
C LYS A 66 -14.67 -13.47 4.57
N LYS A 67 -13.82 -13.17 5.54
CA LYS A 67 -14.25 -12.48 6.77
C LYS A 67 -14.00 -10.99 6.63
N ARG A 68 -15.02 -10.18 6.92
CA ARG A 68 -14.93 -8.72 6.96
C ARG A 68 -14.35 -8.14 5.65
N VAL A 69 -14.85 -8.63 4.51
CA VAL A 69 -14.41 -8.25 3.15
C VAL A 69 -14.38 -6.73 2.96
N LYS A 70 -15.41 -6.01 3.44
CA LYS A 70 -15.46 -4.54 3.39
C LYS A 70 -14.27 -3.88 4.11
N ILE A 71 -13.98 -4.30 5.34
CA ILE A 71 -12.85 -3.76 6.12
C ILE A 71 -11.52 -4.11 5.42
N ASN A 72 -11.39 -5.31 4.87
CA ASN A 72 -10.20 -5.71 4.12
C ASN A 72 -9.98 -4.80 2.89
N SER A 73 -11.05 -4.46 2.16
CA SER A 73 -10.97 -3.54 1.03
C SER A 73 -10.66 -2.11 1.47
N TYR A 74 -11.20 -1.63 2.59
CA TYR A 74 -10.85 -0.30 3.12
C TYR A 74 -9.38 -0.21 3.54
N LEU A 75 -8.84 -1.24 4.19
CA LEU A 75 -7.41 -1.30 4.54
C LEU A 75 -6.51 -1.20 3.30
N LEU A 76 -6.83 -1.97 2.24
CA LEU A 76 -6.12 -1.87 0.97
C LEU A 76 -6.26 -0.48 0.33
N GLY A 77 -7.47 0.09 0.38
CA GLY A 77 -7.74 1.44 -0.13
C GLY A 77 -6.92 2.52 0.58
N PHE A 78 -6.84 2.46 1.91
CA PHE A 78 -5.97 3.36 2.68
C PHE A 78 -4.50 3.21 2.26
N GLY A 79 -4.00 1.99 2.10
CA GLY A 79 -2.64 1.75 1.59
C GLY A 79 -2.37 2.43 0.25
N ILE A 80 -3.30 2.31 -0.70
CA ILE A 80 -3.19 2.97 -2.01
C ILE A 80 -3.17 4.49 -1.86
N ILE A 81 -4.11 5.05 -1.09
CA ILE A 81 -4.20 6.49 -0.86
C ILE A 81 -2.91 7.01 -0.20
N GLY A 82 -2.42 6.34 0.85
CA GLY A 82 -1.20 6.73 1.55
C GLY A 82 0.02 6.75 0.63
N CYS A 83 0.18 5.74 -0.23
CA CYS A 83 1.30 5.70 -1.17
C CYS A 83 1.19 6.78 -2.25
N LEU A 84 0.01 7.01 -2.83
CA LEU A 84 -0.19 8.05 -3.83
C LEU A 84 0.01 9.45 -3.24
N SER A 85 -0.49 9.68 -2.02
CA SER A 85 -0.25 10.92 -1.29
C SER A 85 1.24 11.14 -1.04
N PHE A 86 1.98 10.11 -0.62
CA PHE A 86 3.44 10.22 -0.44
C PHE A 86 4.17 10.61 -1.73
N ILE A 87 3.85 9.95 -2.86
CA ILE A 87 4.44 10.26 -4.17
C ILE A 87 4.17 11.72 -4.56
N ILE A 88 2.94 12.19 -4.36
CA ILE A 88 2.53 13.56 -4.74
C ILE A 88 3.18 14.60 -3.83
N PHE A 89 3.17 14.40 -2.51
CA PHE A 89 3.61 15.42 -1.55
C PHE A 89 5.12 15.49 -1.38
N GLU A 90 5.80 14.35 -1.26
CA GLU A 90 7.25 14.31 -1.04
C GLU A 90 8.01 14.25 -2.37
N GLY A 91 7.52 13.43 -3.29
CA GLY A 91 8.18 13.17 -4.56
C GLY A 91 7.91 14.22 -5.65
N GLY A 92 6.71 14.81 -5.65
CA GLY A 92 6.27 15.80 -6.63
C GLY A 92 6.42 15.33 -8.09
N GLU A 93 6.68 16.27 -8.99
CA GLU A 93 6.87 15.98 -10.42
C GLU A 93 8.04 15.03 -10.69
N ARG A 94 9.07 15.06 -9.83
CA ARG A 94 10.26 14.23 -9.99
C ARG A 94 9.94 12.75 -9.79
N ALA A 95 9.22 12.42 -8.72
CA ALA A 95 8.82 11.03 -8.47
C ALA A 95 7.84 10.52 -9.54
N ILE A 96 6.92 11.38 -10.00
CA ILE A 96 6.01 11.04 -11.10
C ILE A 96 6.81 10.73 -12.38
N LYS A 97 7.79 11.59 -12.72
CA LYS A 97 8.64 11.38 -13.89
C LYS A 97 9.48 10.10 -13.74
N TRP A 98 10.07 9.86 -12.58
CA TRP A 98 10.84 8.64 -12.28
C TRP A 98 9.98 7.37 -12.41
N ILE A 99 8.72 7.41 -11.95
CA ILE A 99 7.75 6.32 -12.14
C ILE A 99 7.44 6.08 -13.62
N ILE A 100 7.11 7.14 -14.37
CA ILE A 100 6.67 7.03 -15.77
C ILE A 100 7.81 6.65 -16.71
N SER A 101 9.01 7.17 -16.46
CA SER A 101 10.19 6.95 -17.29
C SER A 101 10.85 5.59 -17.06
N PHE A 102 10.46 4.86 -16.00
CA PHE A 102 11.09 3.58 -15.63
C PHE A 102 12.61 3.68 -15.49
N GLU A 103 13.12 4.81 -14.97
CA GLU A 103 14.55 5.02 -14.74
C GLU A 103 15.16 3.90 -13.88
N GLU A 104 14.48 3.50 -12.81
CA GLU A 104 14.87 2.39 -11.94
C GLU A 104 13.75 1.34 -11.83
N PRO A 105 13.70 0.37 -12.77
CA PRO A 105 12.56 -0.52 -12.90
C PRO A 105 12.35 -1.43 -11.69
N SER A 106 13.42 -1.84 -11.01
CA SER A 106 13.33 -2.67 -9.79
C SER A 106 12.65 -1.92 -8.64
N GLU A 107 12.99 -0.65 -8.44
CA GLU A 107 12.44 0.18 -7.37
C GLU A 107 10.99 0.59 -7.68
N ASN A 108 10.73 0.96 -8.93
CA ASN A 108 9.37 1.19 -9.42
C ASN A 108 8.49 -0.05 -9.24
N LEU A 109 9.00 -1.25 -9.52
CA LEU A 109 8.26 -2.48 -9.27
C LEU A 109 8.01 -2.70 -7.79
N MET A 110 8.99 -2.46 -6.91
CA MET A 110 8.77 -2.58 -5.45
C MET A 110 7.68 -1.63 -4.95
N LEU A 111 7.59 -0.41 -5.50
CA LEU A 111 6.60 0.58 -5.12
C LEU A 111 5.20 0.30 -5.72
N ILE A 112 5.15 0.06 -7.03
CA ILE A 112 3.90 0.02 -7.80
C ILE A 112 3.22 -1.35 -7.72
N TRP A 113 3.98 -2.44 -7.66
CA TRP A 113 3.42 -3.79 -7.69
C TRP A 113 2.46 -4.08 -6.51
N PRO A 114 2.77 -3.73 -5.25
CA PRO A 114 1.82 -3.83 -4.14
C PRO A 114 0.50 -3.07 -4.39
N LEU A 115 0.56 -1.93 -5.07
CA LEU A 115 -0.63 -1.12 -5.39
C LEU A 115 -1.50 -1.82 -6.42
N ILE A 116 -0.90 -2.36 -7.48
CA ILE A 116 -1.62 -3.15 -8.50
C ILE A 116 -2.31 -4.35 -7.85
N VAL A 117 -1.59 -5.10 -7.02
CA VAL A 117 -2.15 -6.25 -6.29
C VAL A 117 -3.32 -5.81 -5.40
N SER A 118 -3.16 -4.70 -4.67
CA SER A 118 -4.21 -4.15 -3.82
C SER A 118 -5.48 -3.80 -4.61
N MET A 119 -5.33 -3.15 -5.78
CA MET A 119 -6.46 -2.82 -6.66
C MET A 119 -7.16 -4.09 -7.18
N ILE A 120 -6.39 -5.07 -7.67
CA ILE A 120 -6.94 -6.35 -8.15
C ILE A 120 -7.77 -7.03 -7.04
N ILE A 121 -7.25 -7.07 -5.81
CA ILE A 121 -7.94 -7.71 -4.69
C ILE A 121 -9.18 -6.93 -4.26
N ILE A 122 -9.16 -5.59 -4.29
CA ILE A 122 -10.35 -4.77 -4.04
C ILE A 122 -11.45 -5.11 -5.06
N ILE A 123 -11.14 -5.15 -6.36
CA ILE A 123 -12.10 -5.46 -7.42
C ILE A 123 -12.70 -6.86 -7.22
N LEU A 124 -11.86 -7.85 -6.89
CA LEU A 124 -12.30 -9.22 -6.62
C LEU A 124 -13.21 -9.32 -5.38
N ASN A 125 -12.90 -8.55 -4.34
CA ASN A 125 -13.70 -8.46 -3.13
C ASN A 125 -15.07 -7.82 -3.39
N LEU A 126 -15.13 -6.77 -4.22
CA LEU A 126 -16.39 -6.11 -4.61
C LEU A 126 -17.31 -7.09 -5.35
N LYS A 127 -16.79 -7.80 -6.36
CA LYS A 127 -17.54 -8.82 -7.11
C LYS A 127 -18.06 -9.98 -6.24
N THR A 128 -17.41 -10.24 -5.11
CA THR A 128 -17.84 -11.29 -4.17
C THR A 128 -18.97 -10.82 -3.26
N ASN A 129 -19.08 -9.52 -2.96
CA ASN A 129 -20.17 -8.96 -2.14
C ASN A 129 -21.49 -8.77 -2.91
N GLU A 130 -21.46 -8.85 -4.24
CA GLU A 130 -22.66 -8.79 -5.11
C GLU A 130 -23.38 -10.14 -5.26
N LYS A 131 -22.82 -11.22 -4.70
CA LYS A 131 -23.40 -12.57 -4.67
C LYS A 131 -23.85 -12.95 -3.27
#